data_AF-A0A9X8VGR1-F1
#
_entry.id   AF-A0A9X8VGR1-F1
#
_cell.length_a   1.000
_cell.length_b   1.000
_cell.length_c   1.000
_cell.angle_alpha   90.00
_cell.angle_beta   90.00
_cell.angle_gamma   90.00
#
_symmetry.space_group_name_H-M   'P 1'
#
loop_
_entity.id
_entity.type
_entity.pdbx_description
1 polymer ?
#
loop_
_entity_poly.entity_id
_entity_poly.type
_entity_poly.pdbx_seq_one_letter_code
_entity_poly.pdbx_strand_id
1 'polypeptide(L)'
;LAIRYFQQTTNDFQAVGIDGTSCSDARICDLPGLNGMNLPPLDEESQADLDDPYVFHFPDGNATLARLMVRQLIPAVAPAGKDMNDVVLAKFDYSQLDRPESPVKLRLNSTGLHAANVGDKVEVTYMTG
;
A
#
# COMPACT_ATOMS: atom_id res chain seq x y z
N LEU A 1 -24.26 1.86 -18.22
CA LEU A 1 -24.41 1.76 -16.75
C LEU A 1 -23.50 0.66 -16.17
N ALA A 2 -23.57 -0.58 -16.68
CA ALA A 2 -22.77 -1.71 -16.20
C ALA A 2 -21.23 -1.49 -16.22
N ILE A 3 -20.67 -1.00 -17.33
CA ILE A 3 -19.20 -0.76 -17.43
C ILE A 3 -18.70 0.17 -16.31
N ARG A 4 -19.40 1.27 -16.03
CA ARG A 4 -19.01 2.19 -14.96
C ARG A 4 -19.15 1.58 -13.57
N TYR A 5 -20.11 0.70 -13.38
CA TYR A 5 -20.30 -0.02 -12.12
C TYR A 5 -19.12 -0.97 -11.87
N PHE A 6 -18.71 -1.74 -12.89
CA PHE A 6 -17.62 -2.71 -12.76
C PHE A 6 -16.23 -2.09 -12.82
N GLN A 7 -16.06 -0.86 -13.33
CA GLN A 7 -14.75 -0.25 -13.52
C GLN A 7 -13.85 -0.26 -12.28
N GLN A 8 -14.44 -0.23 -11.08
CA GLN A 8 -13.69 -0.16 -9.82
C GLN A 8 -13.69 -1.48 -9.03
N THR A 9 -14.41 -2.53 -9.48
CA THR A 9 -14.57 -3.77 -8.70
C THR A 9 -13.27 -4.56 -8.57
N THR A 10 -12.29 -4.28 -9.41
CA THR A 10 -10.95 -4.90 -9.41
C THR A 10 -9.94 -4.09 -8.59
N ASN A 11 -10.28 -2.87 -8.16
CA ASN A 11 -9.30 -1.96 -7.53
C ASN A 11 -8.76 -2.49 -6.21
N ASP A 12 -9.60 -3.13 -5.40
CA ASP A 12 -9.24 -3.55 -4.04
C ASP A 12 -8.13 -4.61 -4.05
N PHE A 13 -8.02 -5.39 -5.13
CA PHE A 13 -7.02 -6.45 -5.28
C PHE A 13 -5.94 -6.12 -6.33
N GLN A 14 -6.34 -5.58 -7.48
CA GLN A 14 -5.45 -5.37 -8.63
C GLN A 14 -5.02 -3.90 -8.83
N ALA A 15 -5.64 -2.96 -8.12
CA ALA A 15 -5.43 -1.50 -8.26
C ALA A 15 -5.60 -0.93 -9.69
N VAL A 16 -6.13 -1.72 -10.62
CA VAL A 16 -6.45 -1.34 -12.00
C VAL A 16 -7.91 -1.67 -12.29
N GLY A 17 -8.49 -1.00 -13.30
CA GLY A 17 -9.87 -1.25 -13.72
C GLY A 17 -10.02 -2.51 -14.56
N ILE A 18 -11.27 -2.78 -14.99
CA ILE A 18 -11.62 -3.93 -15.82
C ILE A 18 -10.94 -3.94 -17.19
N ASP A 19 -10.44 -2.79 -17.65
CA ASP A 19 -9.66 -2.64 -18.88
C ASP A 19 -8.21 -3.09 -18.72
N GLY A 20 -7.71 -3.17 -17.49
CA GLY A 20 -6.37 -3.67 -17.15
C GLY A 20 -6.35 -5.06 -16.50
N THR A 21 -7.51 -5.67 -16.27
CA THR A 21 -7.63 -6.96 -15.57
C THR A 21 -7.85 -8.09 -16.57
N SER A 22 -7.06 -9.16 -16.49
CA SER A 22 -7.24 -10.32 -17.37
C SER A 22 -8.47 -11.14 -16.97
N CYS A 23 -9.02 -11.94 -17.89
CA CYS A 23 -10.13 -12.85 -17.56
C CYS A 23 -9.74 -13.90 -16.51
N SER A 24 -8.45 -14.29 -16.44
CA SER A 24 -7.95 -15.18 -15.40
C SER A 24 -7.92 -14.49 -14.03
N ASP A 25 -7.46 -13.24 -13.96
CA ASP A 25 -7.42 -12.49 -12.70
C ASP A 25 -8.83 -12.17 -12.19
N ALA A 26 -9.73 -11.81 -13.12
CA ALA A 26 -11.15 -11.62 -12.81
C ALA A 26 -11.79 -12.88 -12.20
N ARG A 27 -11.34 -14.06 -12.66
CA ARG A 27 -11.83 -15.34 -12.18
C ARG A 27 -11.40 -15.64 -10.74
N ILE A 28 -10.12 -15.42 -10.41
CA ILE A 28 -9.60 -15.66 -9.06
C ILE A 28 -10.08 -14.61 -8.04
N CYS A 29 -10.66 -13.50 -8.51
CA CYS A 29 -11.32 -12.50 -7.67
C CYS A 29 -12.84 -12.72 -7.51
N ASP A 30 -13.37 -13.88 -7.94
CA ASP A 30 -14.80 -14.20 -7.97
C ASP A 30 -15.69 -13.12 -8.63
N LEU A 31 -15.18 -12.50 -9.71
CA LEU A 31 -15.96 -11.51 -10.45
C LEU A 31 -17.04 -12.17 -11.32
N PRO A 32 -18.20 -11.52 -11.50
CA PRO A 32 -19.32 -12.10 -12.22
C PRO A 32 -19.01 -12.34 -13.69
N GLY A 33 -19.60 -13.39 -14.26
CA GLY A 33 -19.59 -13.65 -15.71
C GLY A 33 -18.93 -14.97 -16.13
N LEU A 34 -18.23 -15.65 -15.21
CA LEU A 34 -17.51 -16.89 -15.53
C LEU A 34 -18.21 -18.18 -15.06
N ASN A 35 -19.19 -18.10 -14.15
CA ASN A 35 -19.86 -19.27 -13.56
C ASN A 35 -20.56 -20.18 -14.58
N GLY A 36 -20.98 -19.63 -15.74
CA GLY A 36 -21.64 -20.38 -16.81
C GLY A 36 -20.70 -20.98 -17.86
N MET A 37 -19.38 -20.79 -17.74
CA MET A 37 -18.42 -21.14 -18.79
C MET A 37 -17.87 -22.57 -18.71
N ASN A 38 -18.29 -23.37 -17.73
CA ASN A 38 -17.82 -24.76 -17.50
C ASN A 38 -16.28 -24.86 -17.45
N LEU A 39 -15.64 -23.92 -16.76
CA LEU A 39 -14.19 -23.85 -16.63
C LEU A 39 -13.68 -24.94 -15.66
N PRO A 40 -12.46 -25.47 -15.87
CA PRO A 40 -11.84 -26.41 -14.92
C PRO A 40 -11.69 -25.75 -13.55
N PRO A 41 -11.74 -26.49 -12.42
CA PRO A 41 -11.59 -25.92 -11.09
C PRO A 41 -10.33 -25.07 -10.96
N LEU A 42 -10.35 -24.11 -10.03
CA LEU A 42 -9.14 -23.37 -9.67
C LEU A 42 -8.12 -24.34 -9.04
N ASP A 43 -6.85 -23.99 -9.13
CA ASP A 43 -5.82 -24.64 -8.33
C ASP A 43 -6.06 -24.42 -6.83
N GLU A 44 -5.44 -25.27 -6.01
CA GLU A 44 -5.67 -25.29 -4.56
C GLU A 44 -5.33 -23.96 -3.88
N GLU A 45 -4.30 -23.24 -4.38
CA GLU A 45 -3.87 -21.95 -3.85
C GLU A 45 -4.91 -20.87 -4.14
N SER A 46 -5.31 -20.73 -5.42
CA SER A 46 -6.34 -19.77 -5.82
C SER A 46 -7.70 -20.03 -5.17
N GLN A 47 -8.06 -21.30 -4.94
CA GLN A 47 -9.29 -21.64 -4.23
C GLN A 47 -9.20 -21.32 -2.74
N ALA A 48 -8.05 -21.58 -2.10
CA ALA A 48 -7.84 -21.22 -0.70
C ALA A 48 -7.92 -19.71 -0.47
N ASP A 49 -7.40 -18.91 -1.39
CA ASP A 49 -7.49 -17.44 -1.33
C ASP A 49 -8.94 -16.93 -1.43
N LEU A 50 -9.80 -17.61 -2.21
CA LEU A 50 -11.22 -17.30 -2.28
C LEU A 50 -12.01 -17.73 -1.04
N ASP A 51 -11.61 -18.84 -0.45
CA ASP A 51 -12.26 -19.41 0.73
C ASP A 51 -11.84 -18.67 2.03
N ASP A 52 -10.67 -18.01 2.04
CA ASP A 52 -10.18 -17.22 3.18
C ASP A 52 -10.88 -15.85 3.25
N PRO A 53 -11.66 -15.57 4.31
CA PRO A 53 -12.28 -14.26 4.45
C PRO A 53 -11.23 -13.15 4.54
N TYR A 54 -11.29 -12.18 3.64
CA TYR A 54 -10.39 -11.01 3.62
C TYR A 54 -10.63 -10.07 4.82
N VAL A 55 -10.18 -10.46 6.01
CA VAL A 55 -10.41 -9.75 7.29
C VAL A 55 -9.13 -9.28 7.98
N PHE A 56 -7.96 -9.64 7.45
CA PHE A 56 -6.66 -9.30 8.04
C PHE A 56 -6.07 -8.02 7.42
N HIS A 57 -6.65 -6.86 7.74
CA HIS A 57 -6.08 -5.57 7.35
C HIS A 57 -6.37 -4.49 8.40
N PHE A 58 -5.53 -3.46 8.44
CA PHE A 58 -5.84 -2.25 9.20
C PHE A 58 -7.02 -1.51 8.55
N PRO A 59 -7.85 -0.79 9.32
CA PRO A 59 -8.97 -0.02 8.76
C PRO A 59 -8.54 1.06 7.75
N ASP A 60 -7.28 1.50 7.80
CA ASP A 60 -6.66 2.43 6.85
C ASP A 60 -5.69 1.74 5.87
N GLY A 61 -5.80 0.41 5.73
CA GLY A 61 -4.97 -0.43 4.86
C GLY A 61 -3.49 -0.36 5.23
N ASN A 62 -2.63 -0.16 4.23
CA ASN A 62 -1.18 -0.10 4.46
C ASN A 62 -0.69 1.20 5.11
N ALA A 63 -1.58 2.19 5.32
CA ALA A 63 -1.21 3.45 5.94
C ALA A 63 -0.70 3.25 7.37
N THR A 64 -1.33 2.37 8.17
CA THR A 64 -0.81 2.05 9.51
C THR A 64 0.60 1.49 9.47
N LEU A 65 0.94 0.60 8.53
CA LEU A 65 2.29 0.06 8.40
C LEU A 65 3.31 1.19 8.13
N ALA A 66 3.01 2.07 7.18
CA ALA A 66 3.85 3.23 6.88
C ALA A 66 4.02 4.15 8.11
N ARG A 67 2.93 4.42 8.83
CA ARG A 67 2.91 5.25 10.04
C ARG A 67 3.76 4.64 11.16
N LEU A 68 3.67 3.34 11.38
CA LEU A 68 4.49 2.62 12.35
C LEU A 68 5.99 2.72 12.01
N MET A 69 6.36 2.51 10.75
CA MET A 69 7.75 2.65 10.29
C MET A 69 8.27 4.07 10.47
N VAL A 70 7.49 5.08 10.07
CA VAL A 70 7.88 6.50 10.21
C VAL A 70 8.01 6.90 11.68
N ARG A 71 7.09 6.46 12.56
CA ARG A 71 7.20 6.73 14.01
C ARG A 71 8.40 6.01 14.63
N GLN A 72 8.77 4.82 14.17
CA GLN A 72 9.97 4.13 14.63
C GLN A 72 11.25 4.86 14.21
N LEU A 73 11.31 5.35 12.98
CA LEU A 73 12.46 6.08 12.44
C LEU A 73 12.58 7.51 13.01
N ILE A 74 11.44 8.17 13.23
CA ILE A 74 11.35 9.57 13.67
C ILE A 74 10.35 9.64 14.85
N PRO A 75 10.75 9.27 16.08
CA PRO A 75 9.84 9.20 17.22
C PRO A 75 9.12 10.51 17.57
N ALA A 76 9.71 11.65 17.20
CA ALA A 76 9.11 12.96 17.42
C ALA A 76 7.85 13.21 16.56
N VAL A 77 7.64 12.44 15.48
CA VAL A 77 6.54 12.68 14.51
C VAL A 77 5.16 12.44 15.13
N ALA A 78 5.03 11.58 16.14
CA ALA A 78 3.75 11.25 16.74
C ALA A 78 3.97 10.66 18.14
N PRO A 79 2.98 10.80 19.06
CA PRO A 79 3.05 10.15 20.36
C PRO A 79 3.27 8.63 20.27
N ALA A 80 3.96 8.09 21.26
CA ALA A 80 4.01 6.64 21.46
C ALA A 80 2.59 6.09 21.68
N GLY A 81 2.39 4.85 21.25
CA GLY A 81 1.14 4.11 21.40
C GLY A 81 1.42 2.68 21.86
N LYS A 82 0.38 2.01 22.33
CA LYS A 82 0.41 0.63 22.85
C LYS A 82 -0.23 -0.35 21.88
N ASP A 83 -1.26 0.07 21.16
CA ASP A 83 -1.99 -0.80 20.23
C ASP A 83 -2.31 -0.11 18.89
N MET A 84 -3.02 -0.84 18.03
CA MET A 84 -3.41 -0.42 16.68
C MET A 84 -4.24 0.88 16.69
N ASN A 85 -5.11 1.07 17.67
CA ASN A 85 -6.01 2.22 17.72
C ASN A 85 -5.23 3.53 17.91
N ASP A 86 -4.13 3.46 18.67
CA ASP A 86 -3.28 4.62 18.94
C ASP A 86 -2.61 5.17 17.68
N VAL A 87 -2.20 4.29 16.75
CA VAL A 87 -1.47 4.72 15.54
C VAL A 87 -2.40 5.13 14.41
N VAL A 88 -3.55 4.46 14.23
CA VAL A 88 -4.52 4.81 13.17
C VAL A 88 -5.01 6.25 13.35
N LEU A 89 -5.31 6.66 14.58
CA LEU A 89 -5.87 7.98 14.89
C LEU A 89 -4.82 9.04 15.26
N ALA A 90 -3.53 8.68 15.38
CA ALA A 90 -2.49 9.61 15.79
C ALA A 90 -2.38 10.83 14.86
N LYS A 91 -2.21 12.02 15.42
CA LYS A 91 -1.80 13.17 14.63
C LYS A 91 -0.29 13.08 14.36
N PHE A 92 0.09 12.96 13.10
CA PHE A 92 1.49 13.02 12.68
C PHE A 92 1.90 14.48 12.44
N ASP A 93 2.93 14.93 13.14
CA ASP A 93 3.59 16.21 12.94
C ASP A 93 4.64 16.09 11.82
N TYR A 94 4.21 16.41 10.61
CA TYR A 94 5.05 16.38 9.42
C TYR A 94 6.22 17.35 9.45
N SER A 95 6.20 18.36 10.34
CA SER A 95 7.35 19.26 10.53
C SER A 95 8.58 18.56 11.11
N GLN A 96 8.41 17.35 11.65
CA GLN A 96 9.50 16.53 12.21
C GLN A 96 10.28 15.73 11.16
N LEU A 97 9.73 15.55 9.95
CA LEU A 97 10.24 14.53 9.03
C LEU A 97 11.62 14.86 8.42
N ASP A 98 11.89 16.12 8.11
CA ASP A 98 13.11 16.53 7.37
C ASP A 98 13.94 17.58 8.12
N ARG A 99 14.11 17.37 9.43
CA ARG A 99 14.87 18.29 10.29
C ARG A 99 16.37 18.06 10.12
N PRO A 100 17.19 19.12 9.91
CA PRO A 100 18.62 18.97 9.61
C PRO A 100 19.42 18.26 10.70
N GLU A 101 18.99 18.36 11.95
CA GLU A 101 19.54 17.74 13.15
C GLU A 101 19.06 16.31 13.41
N SER A 102 18.04 15.83 12.69
CA SER A 102 17.54 14.47 12.88
C SER A 102 18.47 13.43 12.25
N PRO A 103 18.68 12.27 12.91
CA PRO A 103 19.51 11.20 12.36
C PRO A 103 18.86 10.53 11.13
N VAL A 104 17.53 10.57 11.02
CA VAL A 104 16.78 10.14 9.84
C VAL A 104 16.03 11.35 9.28
N LYS A 105 16.08 11.52 7.96
CA LYS A 105 15.38 12.58 7.23
C LYS A 105 14.49 11.94 6.18
N LEU A 106 13.19 12.14 6.33
CA LEU A 106 12.18 11.72 5.38
C LEU A 106 11.63 12.96 4.69
N ARG A 107 12.02 13.16 3.43
CA ARG A 107 11.54 14.30 2.64
C ARG A 107 10.35 13.87 1.79
N LEU A 108 9.24 14.58 1.93
CA LEU A 108 8.05 14.38 1.09
C LEU A 108 8.20 15.11 -0.25
N ASN A 109 7.42 14.67 -1.24
CA ASN A 109 7.43 15.22 -2.60
C ASN A 109 8.85 15.30 -3.19
N SER A 110 9.69 14.30 -2.88
CA SER A 110 11.10 14.26 -3.27
C SER A 110 11.50 12.84 -3.65
N THR A 111 11.24 12.46 -4.90
CA THR A 111 11.54 11.11 -5.40
C THR A 111 13.05 10.99 -5.63
N GLY A 112 13.70 10.06 -4.92
CA GLY A 112 15.11 9.75 -5.10
C GLY A 112 15.38 9.14 -6.48
N LEU A 113 16.29 9.74 -7.23
CA LEU A 113 16.68 9.30 -8.58
C LEU A 113 18.05 8.63 -8.58
N HIS A 114 18.95 9.08 -7.70
CA HIS A 114 20.31 8.57 -7.63
C HIS A 114 20.88 8.68 -6.22
N ALA A 115 21.66 7.69 -5.82
CA ALA A 115 22.45 7.71 -4.60
C ALA A 115 23.85 7.19 -4.91
N ALA A 116 24.89 7.96 -4.58
CA ALA A 116 26.28 7.60 -4.80
C ALA A 116 27.13 7.87 -3.57
N ASN A 117 28.07 6.96 -3.27
CA ASN A 117 29.10 7.19 -2.27
C ASN A 117 30.11 8.21 -2.80
N VAL A 118 30.31 9.31 -2.07
CA VAL A 118 31.28 10.36 -2.39
C VAL A 118 32.15 10.59 -1.15
N GLY A 119 33.36 10.01 -1.17
CA GLY A 119 34.24 9.98 -0.01
C GLY A 119 33.61 9.20 1.15
N ASP A 120 33.50 9.84 2.32
CA ASP A 120 32.86 9.32 3.53
C ASP A 120 31.35 9.64 3.62
N LYS A 121 30.77 10.18 2.55
CA LYS A 121 29.38 10.64 2.49
C LYS A 121 28.60 9.97 1.36
N VAL A 122 27.29 10.23 1.34
CA VAL A 122 26.40 9.85 0.25
C VAL A 122 25.83 11.11 -0.38
N GLU A 123 25.98 11.24 -1.69
CA GLU A 123 25.26 12.22 -2.50
C GLU A 123 23.94 11.60 -2.97
N VAL A 124 22.84 12.35 -2.84
CA VAL A 124 21.50 11.92 -3.25
C VAL A 124 20.89 12.95 -4.19
N THR A 125 20.56 12.53 -5.40
CA THR A 125 19.79 13.33 -6.37
C THR A 125 18.33 12.94 -6.28
N TYR A 126 17.45 13.93 -6.18
CA TYR A 126 16.01 13.72 -6.12
C TYR A 126 15.27 14.77 -6.95
N MET A 127 14.07 14.43 -7.41
CA MET A 127 13.18 15.36 -8.09
C MET A 127 12.08 15.81 -7.13
N THR A 128 11.83 17.11 -7.07
CA THR A 128 10.73 17.67 -6.29
C THR A 128 9.46 17.74 -7.12
N GLY A 129 8.35 17.24 -6.57
CA GLY A 129 7.01 17.30 -7.15
C GLY A 129 6.16 18.42 -6.58
#